data_AF-A0A7M2UZE2-F1
#
_entry.id   AF-A0A7M2UZE2-F1
#
_cell.length_a   1.000
_cell.length_b   1.000
_cell.length_c   1.000
_cell.angle_alpha   90.00
_cell.angle_beta   90.00
_cell.angle_gamma   90.00
#
_symmetry.space_group_name_H-M   'P 1'
#
loop_
_entity.id
_entity.type
_entity.pdbx_description
1 polymer ?
#
loop_
_entity_poly.entity_id
_entity_poly.type
_entity_poly.pdbx_seq_one_letter_code
_entity_poly.pdbx_strand_id
1 'polypeptide(L)'
;MNSYRENVQSAAGNTLAGLYAQQQQLQSQNCSAQYSLYYAQGAQLNAYEGLTEVKQQLLASRLISEQGVACDNLATNLDASAKLVQQATATTVTNSASTAAGIQAAAKAISTLAAELGSALNIAAAACYGTDIYRKTLEANSFIRTTANHAEYITRLAMDAAAASSEVIATDLVNQSALARAALKTVQGAANAQFSALSQQVVAGQTTLASASNAEKLAEGVLEDTGREMRAINSAVEDCNRALNFNLIASVTGTFDGIAVSLDPYQQPFTTWPEGAGIHLASDITIPAANPEHYVFIAKAENAGSVKLEQIEALFNTEQTKYFHAVTADDGWQVVLPVSASGSAVADIDGDLLAAGVSYVAGVYVVLSLPYQKYINSFNNILSCVSLPVTLQAPLGQAKGIAFSPDKKSVLFTLPPLSEDITQQEFRVMLLHSGQPLTGGFMTSEDTDAQSGDAAIGFYFNKAIAEQVPGANYRVAHCSSTQLVAGGLERSMKAVIPDDMTDNFGALLAPGIEYLPVVLAVPSAININANAWSSTLAFGAKAETLIPLAGSREDAPVVAKAAAAAPSASGDNNEHPTES
;
A
#
# COMPACT_ATOMS: atom_id res chain seq x y z
N MET A 1 47.49 27.54 -35.48
CA MET A 1 46.24 28.20 -35.91
C MET A 1 45.34 27.08 -36.34
N ASN A 2 44.28 26.78 -35.57
CA ASN A 2 43.40 25.67 -35.88
C ASN A 2 42.74 25.92 -37.24
N SER A 3 42.68 24.88 -38.07
CA SER A 3 42.00 24.98 -39.36
C SER A 3 40.50 25.27 -39.15
N TYR A 4 39.82 25.87 -40.14
CA TYR A 4 38.37 26.11 -40.07
C TYR A 4 37.60 24.84 -39.68
N ARG A 5 38.05 23.67 -40.15
CA ARG A 5 37.46 22.36 -39.85
C ARG A 5 37.61 21.96 -38.39
N GLU A 6 38.79 22.13 -37.79
CA GLU A 6 39.00 21.88 -36.36
C GLU A 6 38.15 22.80 -35.48
N ASN A 7 37.96 24.06 -35.89
CA ASN A 7 37.09 24.98 -35.16
C ASN A 7 35.62 24.56 -35.24
N VAL A 8 35.15 24.10 -36.40
CA VAL A 8 33.79 23.57 -36.57
C VAL A 8 33.59 22.27 -35.78
N GLN A 9 34.55 21.35 -35.85
CA GLN A 9 34.50 20.10 -35.08
C GLN A 9 34.50 20.39 -33.57
N SER A 10 35.36 21.29 -33.11
CA SER A 10 35.41 21.70 -31.69
C SER A 10 34.12 22.37 -31.24
N ALA A 11 33.54 23.26 -32.06
CA ALA A 11 32.26 23.89 -31.76
C ALA A 11 31.12 22.87 -31.70
N ALA A 12 31.00 21.98 -32.70
CA ALA A 12 30.01 20.91 -32.72
C ALA A 12 30.17 19.97 -31.52
N GLY A 13 31.41 19.58 -31.19
CA GLY A 13 31.71 18.73 -30.05
C GLY A 13 31.33 19.38 -28.72
N ASN A 14 31.63 20.67 -28.53
CA ASN A 14 31.23 21.41 -27.33
C ASN A 14 29.72 21.55 -27.21
N THR A 15 29.01 21.79 -28.32
CA THR A 15 27.54 21.85 -28.34
C THR A 15 26.93 20.50 -27.97
N LEU A 16 27.36 19.42 -28.62
CA LEU A 16 26.86 18.07 -28.34
C LEU A 16 27.19 17.63 -26.90
N ALA A 17 28.42 17.89 -26.42
CA ALA A 17 28.79 17.60 -25.04
C ALA A 17 27.92 18.37 -24.02
N GLY A 18 27.59 19.64 -24.32
CA GLY A 18 26.67 20.44 -23.50
C GLY A 18 25.25 19.86 -23.49
N LEU A 19 24.73 19.42 -24.65
CA LEU A 19 23.44 18.76 -24.74
C LEU A 19 23.41 17.41 -24.02
N TYR A 20 24.46 16.60 -24.14
CA TYR A 20 24.60 15.32 -23.41
C TYR A 20 24.65 15.53 -21.89
N ALA A 21 25.39 16.55 -21.42
CA ALA A 21 25.42 16.90 -20.00
C ALA A 21 24.04 17.33 -19.49
N GLN A 22 23.31 18.13 -20.27
CA GLN A 22 21.94 18.53 -19.95
C GLN A 22 20.97 17.35 -19.97
N GLN A 23 21.09 16.44 -20.94
CA GLN A 23 20.31 15.20 -21.01
C GLN A 23 20.54 14.33 -19.76
N GLN A 24 21.79 14.15 -19.33
CA GLN A 24 22.11 13.40 -18.12
C GLN A 24 21.55 14.08 -16.86
N GLN A 25 21.63 15.42 -16.78
CA GLN A 25 21.03 16.18 -15.68
C GLN A 25 19.50 16.00 -15.64
N LEU A 26 18.82 16.13 -16.77
CA LEU A 26 17.37 15.92 -16.88
C LEU A 26 16.98 14.48 -16.59
N GLN A 27 17.78 13.49 -16.98
CA GLN A 27 17.56 12.09 -16.62
C GLN A 27 17.63 11.88 -15.10
N SER A 28 18.60 12.52 -14.43
CA SER A 28 18.68 12.49 -12.96
C SER A 28 17.49 13.18 -12.30
N GLN A 29 17.04 14.31 -12.84
CA GLN A 29 15.85 15.02 -12.34
C GLN A 29 14.58 14.20 -12.55
N ASN A 30 14.44 13.53 -13.71
CA ASN A 30 13.32 12.65 -14.01
C ASN A 30 13.28 11.49 -13.02
N CYS A 31 14.42 10.85 -12.75
CA CYS A 31 14.54 9.81 -11.73
C CYS A 31 14.11 10.33 -10.34
N SER A 32 14.57 11.52 -9.95
CA SER A 32 14.14 12.17 -8.70
C SER A 32 12.63 12.47 -8.64
N ALA A 33 12.03 12.89 -9.76
CA ALA A 33 10.60 13.14 -9.87
C ALA A 33 9.79 11.83 -9.74
N GLN A 34 10.25 10.75 -10.36
CA GLN A 34 9.66 9.40 -10.22
C GLN A 34 9.65 8.93 -8.76
N TYR A 35 10.76 9.08 -8.02
CA TYR A 35 10.79 8.75 -6.60
C TYR A 35 9.82 9.61 -5.79
N SER A 36 9.78 10.91 -6.08
CA SER A 36 8.91 11.85 -5.37
C SER A 36 7.44 11.48 -5.55
N LEU A 37 7.04 11.11 -6.77
CA LEU A 37 5.69 10.63 -7.06
C LEU A 37 5.38 9.32 -6.33
N TYR A 38 6.28 8.34 -6.40
CA TYR A 38 6.13 7.06 -5.69
C TYR A 38 5.89 7.23 -4.19
N TYR A 39 6.73 8.01 -3.51
CA TYR A 39 6.57 8.24 -2.06
C TYR A 39 5.30 9.05 -1.73
N ALA A 40 4.91 10.00 -2.59
CA ALA A 40 3.69 10.77 -2.39
C ALA A 40 2.43 9.91 -2.54
N GLN A 41 2.41 9.01 -3.54
CA GLN A 41 1.33 8.04 -3.73
C GLN A 41 1.24 7.05 -2.56
N GLY A 42 2.37 6.56 -2.06
CA GLY A 42 2.42 5.73 -0.85
C GLY A 42 1.87 6.44 0.39
N ALA A 43 2.22 7.71 0.59
CA ALA A 43 1.69 8.52 1.70
C ALA A 43 0.16 8.72 1.59
N GLN A 44 -0.36 8.88 0.36
CA GLN A 44 -1.79 9.00 0.12
C GLN A 44 -2.55 7.71 0.42
N LEU A 45 -2.03 6.56 -0.01
CA LEU A 45 -2.60 5.23 0.26
C LEU A 45 -2.66 4.97 1.77
N ASN A 46 -1.54 5.14 2.48
CA ASN A 46 -1.47 4.98 3.93
C ASN A 46 -2.47 5.91 4.67
N ALA A 47 -2.59 7.17 4.24
CA ALA A 47 -3.55 8.11 4.83
C ALA A 47 -5.01 7.70 4.57
N TYR A 48 -5.31 7.13 3.40
CA TYR A 48 -6.63 6.64 3.05
C TYR A 48 -7.03 5.41 3.86
N GLU A 49 -6.14 4.44 4.00
CA GLU A 49 -6.34 3.23 4.79
C GLU A 49 -6.57 3.59 6.26
N GLY A 50 -5.68 4.40 6.85
CA GLY A 50 -5.82 4.85 8.23
C GLY A 50 -7.14 5.60 8.47
N LEU A 51 -7.57 6.45 7.54
CA LEU A 51 -8.87 7.12 7.63
C LEU A 51 -10.05 6.14 7.55
N THR A 52 -9.93 5.10 6.73
CA THR A 52 -10.97 4.08 6.57
C THR A 52 -11.11 3.25 7.85
N GLU A 53 -9.99 2.85 8.47
CA GLU A 53 -10.00 2.15 9.76
C GLU A 53 -10.65 2.99 10.86
N VAL A 54 -10.24 4.26 11.02
CA VAL A 54 -10.81 5.16 12.03
C VAL A 54 -12.31 5.38 11.80
N LYS A 55 -12.77 5.47 10.54
CA LYS A 55 -14.20 5.58 10.21
C LYS A 55 -14.98 4.34 10.63
N GLN A 56 -14.44 3.13 10.43
CA GLN A 56 -15.09 1.90 10.87
C GLN A 56 -15.20 1.86 12.41
N GLN A 57 -14.14 2.22 13.12
CA GLN A 57 -14.16 2.31 14.59
C GLN A 57 -15.17 3.36 15.09
N LEU A 58 -15.27 4.51 14.41
CA LEU A 58 -16.24 5.55 14.75
C LEU A 58 -17.68 5.07 14.61
N LEU A 59 -18.01 4.31 13.55
CA LEU A 59 -19.34 3.72 13.37
C LEU A 59 -19.68 2.75 14.50
N ALA A 60 -18.74 1.89 14.90
CA ALA A 60 -18.93 1.00 16.03
C ALA A 60 -19.16 1.78 17.34
N SER A 61 -18.35 2.81 17.61
CA SER A 61 -18.49 3.66 18.80
C SER A 61 -19.81 4.44 18.83
N ARG A 62 -20.32 4.86 17.65
CA ARG A 62 -21.61 5.52 17.53
C ARG A 62 -22.76 4.60 17.97
N LEU A 63 -22.78 3.37 17.47
CA LEU A 63 -23.81 2.39 17.84
C LEU A 63 -23.82 2.10 19.34
N ILE A 64 -22.63 1.99 19.95
CA ILE A 64 -22.49 1.79 21.40
C ILE A 64 -23.02 3.01 22.19
N SER A 65 -22.71 4.23 21.74
CA SER A 65 -23.19 5.46 22.38
C SER A 65 -24.72 5.60 22.29
N GLU A 66 -25.31 5.35 21.12
CA GLU A 66 -26.77 5.36 20.91
C GLU A 66 -27.48 4.34 21.82
N GLN A 67 -26.96 3.11 21.91
CA GLN A 67 -27.48 2.10 22.82
C GLN A 67 -27.29 2.47 24.30
N GLY A 68 -26.16 3.10 24.64
CA GLY A 68 -25.88 3.59 25.99
C GLY A 68 -26.91 4.61 26.49
N VAL A 69 -27.36 5.52 25.64
CA VAL A 69 -28.44 6.47 25.96
C VAL A 69 -29.76 5.75 26.25
N ALA A 70 -30.13 4.76 25.42
CA ALA A 70 -31.35 3.99 25.64
C ALA A 70 -31.33 3.23 26.98
N CYS A 71 -30.18 2.64 27.33
CA CYS A 71 -30.01 1.95 28.60
C CYS A 71 -30.05 2.89 29.81
N ASP A 72 -29.44 4.08 29.75
CA ASP A 72 -29.50 5.07 30.85
C ASP A 72 -30.93 5.58 31.11
N ASN A 73 -31.72 5.77 30.04
CA ASN A 73 -33.13 6.13 30.17
C ASN A 73 -33.93 5.03 30.89
N LEU A 74 -33.72 3.76 30.52
CA LEU A 74 -34.36 2.63 31.20
C LEU A 74 -33.91 2.51 32.67
N ALA A 75 -32.62 2.69 32.96
CA ALA A 75 -32.08 2.64 34.31
C ALA A 75 -32.61 3.79 35.20
N THR A 76 -32.80 4.97 34.61
CA THR A 76 -33.43 6.11 35.30
C THR A 76 -34.88 5.81 35.68
N ASN A 77 -35.64 5.18 34.78
CA ASN A 77 -37.01 4.74 35.08
C ASN A 77 -37.04 3.66 36.17
N LEU A 78 -36.13 2.67 36.09
CA LEU A 78 -36.01 1.62 37.09
C LEU A 78 -35.72 2.18 38.49
N ASP A 79 -34.79 3.13 38.60
CA ASP A 79 -34.45 3.81 39.87
C ASP A 79 -35.65 4.59 40.44
N ALA A 80 -36.42 5.27 39.58
CA ALA A 80 -37.63 5.96 39.99
C ALA A 80 -38.71 4.97 40.49
N SER A 81 -38.92 3.86 39.78
CA SER A 81 -39.86 2.81 40.20
C SER A 81 -39.45 2.14 41.51
N ALA A 82 -38.16 1.86 41.71
CA ALA A 82 -37.65 1.29 42.96
C ALA A 82 -37.94 2.22 44.17
N LYS A 83 -37.77 3.54 44.02
CA LYS A 83 -38.10 4.52 45.05
C LYS A 83 -39.59 4.57 45.38
N LEU A 84 -40.46 4.47 44.36
CA LEU A 84 -41.90 4.36 44.57
C LEU A 84 -42.28 3.09 45.35
N VAL A 85 -41.65 1.95 45.03
CA VAL A 85 -41.84 0.69 45.76
C VAL A 85 -41.39 0.84 47.22
N GLN A 86 -40.26 1.48 47.49
CA GLN A 86 -39.80 1.74 48.86
C GLN A 86 -40.81 2.59 49.65
N GLN A 87 -41.32 3.66 49.07
CA GLN A 87 -42.31 4.53 49.72
C GLN A 87 -43.62 3.80 50.00
N ALA A 88 -44.12 3.03 49.03
CA ALA A 88 -45.33 2.23 49.19
C ALA A 88 -45.14 1.15 50.28
N THR A 89 -44.00 0.46 50.26
CA THR A 89 -43.65 -0.58 51.27
C THR A 89 -43.60 0.01 52.67
N ALA A 90 -42.94 1.16 52.87
CA ALA A 90 -42.88 1.83 54.17
C ALA A 90 -44.27 2.22 54.70
N THR A 91 -45.15 2.68 53.80
CA THR A 91 -46.55 2.99 54.12
C THR A 91 -47.32 1.73 54.52
N THR A 92 -47.19 0.65 53.75
CA THR A 92 -47.83 -0.65 54.05
C THR A 92 -47.36 -1.20 55.39
N VAL A 93 -46.06 -1.19 55.70
CA VAL A 93 -45.52 -1.62 56.99
C VAL A 93 -46.15 -0.83 58.14
N THR A 94 -46.21 0.49 58.02
CA THR A 94 -46.79 1.37 59.05
C THR A 94 -48.28 1.10 59.26
N ASN A 95 -49.04 0.98 58.16
CA ASN A 95 -50.48 0.72 58.21
C ASN A 95 -50.77 -0.68 58.76
N SER A 96 -50.08 -1.72 58.29
CA SER A 96 -50.23 -3.10 58.78
C SER A 96 -49.91 -3.21 60.27
N ALA A 97 -48.83 -2.57 60.75
CA ALA A 97 -48.48 -2.56 62.17
C ALA A 97 -49.56 -1.85 63.01
N SER A 98 -50.07 -0.71 62.52
CA SER A 98 -51.14 0.05 63.19
C SER A 98 -52.46 -0.75 63.26
N THR A 99 -52.83 -1.43 62.16
CA THR A 99 -54.00 -2.31 62.12
C THR A 99 -53.84 -3.50 63.06
N ALA A 100 -52.67 -4.15 63.09
CA ALA A 100 -52.41 -5.27 64.01
C ALA A 100 -52.52 -4.83 65.48
N ALA A 101 -51.97 -3.67 65.84
CA ALA A 101 -52.09 -3.09 67.17
C ALA A 101 -53.56 -2.78 67.53
N GLY A 102 -54.33 -2.22 66.59
CA GLY A 102 -55.77 -1.97 66.77
C GLY A 102 -56.58 -3.25 66.98
N ILE A 103 -56.33 -4.29 66.19
CA ILE A 103 -56.95 -5.61 66.33
C ILE A 103 -56.60 -6.23 67.69
N GLN A 104 -55.33 -6.16 68.12
CA GLN A 104 -54.90 -6.67 69.41
C GLN A 104 -55.61 -5.95 70.57
N ALA A 105 -55.76 -4.62 70.49
CA ALA A 105 -56.50 -3.85 71.49
C ALA A 105 -57.98 -4.25 71.55
N ALA A 106 -58.63 -4.44 70.40
CA ALA A 106 -60.01 -4.92 70.31
C ALA A 106 -60.16 -6.35 70.87
N ALA A 107 -59.27 -7.28 70.50
CA ALA A 107 -59.27 -8.65 70.99
C ALA A 107 -59.07 -8.72 72.52
N LYS A 108 -58.22 -7.85 73.08
CA LYS A 108 -58.06 -7.70 74.52
C LYS A 108 -59.35 -7.25 75.20
N ALA A 109 -60.05 -6.26 74.64
CA ALA A 109 -61.34 -5.82 75.17
C ALA A 109 -62.40 -6.93 75.14
N ILE A 110 -62.47 -7.71 74.04
CA ILE A 110 -63.36 -8.88 73.92
C ILE A 110 -63.02 -9.95 74.96
N SER A 111 -61.73 -10.21 75.18
CA SER A 111 -61.27 -11.18 76.18
C SER A 111 -61.62 -10.76 77.61
N THR A 112 -61.49 -9.47 77.93
CA THR A 112 -61.94 -8.92 79.22
C THR A 112 -63.45 -9.09 79.39
N LEU A 113 -64.24 -8.74 78.38
CA LEU A 113 -65.70 -8.92 78.40
C LEU A 113 -66.09 -10.40 78.57
N ALA A 114 -65.37 -11.32 77.92
CA ALA A 114 -65.58 -12.75 78.10
C ALA A 114 -65.29 -13.22 79.54
N ALA A 115 -64.25 -12.68 80.17
CA ALA A 115 -63.93 -12.97 81.57
C ALA A 115 -65.00 -12.41 82.54
N GLU A 116 -65.48 -11.19 82.29
CA GLU A 116 -66.56 -10.57 83.07
C GLU A 116 -67.88 -11.34 82.93
N LEU A 117 -68.25 -11.77 81.72
CA LEU A 117 -69.43 -12.62 81.47
C LEU A 117 -69.30 -14.00 82.13
N GLY A 118 -68.10 -14.59 82.15
CA GLY A 118 -67.82 -15.81 82.89
C GLY A 118 -68.06 -15.64 84.40
N SER A 119 -67.63 -14.52 84.97
CA SER A 119 -67.91 -14.15 86.36
C SER A 119 -69.41 -13.94 86.61
N ALA A 120 -70.09 -13.20 85.72
CA ALA A 120 -71.54 -12.98 85.81
C ALA A 120 -72.34 -14.30 85.73
N LEU A 121 -71.90 -15.26 84.90
CA LEU A 121 -72.50 -16.58 84.85
C LEU A 121 -72.36 -17.34 86.18
N ASN A 122 -71.19 -17.30 86.81
CA ASN A 122 -70.99 -17.92 88.13
C ASN A 122 -71.93 -17.31 89.19
N ILE A 123 -72.13 -15.99 89.16
CA ILE A 123 -73.08 -15.30 90.04
C ILE A 123 -74.52 -15.73 89.73
N ALA A 124 -74.93 -15.72 88.46
CA ALA A 124 -76.28 -16.10 88.04
C ALA A 124 -76.59 -17.57 88.36
N ALA A 125 -75.61 -18.45 88.23
CA ALA A 125 -75.71 -19.86 88.60
C ALA A 125 -75.92 -20.05 90.11
N ALA A 126 -75.29 -19.22 90.94
CA ALA A 126 -75.45 -19.27 92.40
C ALA A 126 -76.76 -18.62 92.88
N ALA A 127 -77.20 -17.53 92.25
CA ALA A 127 -78.30 -16.69 92.75
C ALA A 127 -79.68 -17.03 92.15
N CYS A 128 -79.74 -17.45 90.89
CA CYS A 128 -81.01 -17.57 90.13
C CYS A 128 -81.02 -18.79 89.20
N TYR A 129 -80.48 -19.92 89.68
CA TYR A 129 -80.37 -21.16 88.89
C TYR A 129 -81.73 -21.61 88.31
N GLY A 130 -81.74 -22.01 87.03
CA GLY A 130 -82.94 -22.50 86.35
C GLY A 130 -83.92 -21.42 85.84
N THR A 131 -83.63 -20.13 86.09
CA THR A 131 -84.43 -19.02 85.54
C THR A 131 -84.00 -18.64 84.12
N ASP A 132 -84.83 -17.85 83.42
CA ASP A 132 -84.50 -17.30 82.10
C ASP A 132 -83.23 -16.43 82.14
N ILE A 133 -82.97 -15.74 83.26
CA ILE A 133 -81.76 -14.94 83.46
C ILE A 133 -80.52 -15.83 83.42
N TYR A 134 -80.53 -16.95 84.15
CA TYR A 134 -79.43 -17.92 84.12
C TYR A 134 -79.22 -18.48 82.71
N ARG A 135 -80.30 -18.87 82.02
CA ARG A 135 -80.24 -19.46 80.67
C ARG A 135 -79.70 -18.45 79.63
N LYS A 136 -80.11 -17.19 79.72
CA LYS A 136 -79.62 -16.11 78.84
C LYS A 136 -78.16 -15.75 79.10
N THR A 137 -77.72 -15.73 80.36
CA THR A 137 -76.30 -15.49 80.70
C THR A 137 -75.41 -16.65 80.25
N LEU A 138 -75.90 -17.89 80.32
CA LEU A 138 -75.20 -19.07 79.79
C LEU A 138 -75.03 -18.99 78.25
N GLU A 139 -76.10 -18.63 77.53
CA GLU A 139 -76.06 -18.40 76.07
C GLU A 139 -75.06 -17.29 75.71
N ALA A 140 -75.13 -16.14 76.40
CA ALA A 140 -74.23 -15.01 76.17
C ALA A 140 -72.76 -15.36 76.43
N ASN A 141 -72.47 -16.10 77.50
CA ASN A 141 -71.12 -16.57 77.83
C ASN A 141 -70.57 -17.54 76.76
N SER A 142 -71.41 -18.42 76.23
CA SER A 142 -71.02 -19.34 75.15
C SER A 142 -70.64 -18.59 73.87
N PHE A 143 -71.45 -17.62 73.45
CA PHE A 143 -71.17 -16.80 72.27
C PHE A 143 -69.91 -15.95 72.46
N ILE A 144 -69.76 -15.23 73.59
CA ILE A 144 -68.60 -14.35 73.79
C ILE A 144 -67.29 -15.14 73.88
N ARG A 145 -67.30 -16.36 74.45
CA ARG A 145 -66.10 -17.20 74.53
C ARG A 145 -65.66 -17.69 73.16
N THR A 146 -66.61 -18.00 72.28
CA THR A 146 -66.32 -18.34 70.88
C THR A 146 -65.76 -17.14 70.12
N THR A 147 -66.36 -15.96 70.31
CA THR A 147 -65.87 -14.70 69.75
C THR A 147 -64.46 -14.34 70.25
N ALA A 148 -64.15 -14.56 71.53
CA ALA A 148 -62.83 -14.31 72.10
C ALA A 148 -61.76 -15.23 71.46
N ASN A 149 -62.04 -16.52 71.30
CA ASN A 149 -61.15 -17.45 70.60
C ASN A 149 -60.90 -17.04 69.14
N HIS A 150 -61.94 -16.58 68.44
CA HIS A 150 -61.77 -16.06 67.08
C HIS A 150 -60.98 -14.74 67.04
N ALA A 151 -61.17 -13.85 68.02
CA ALA A 151 -60.42 -12.60 68.10
C ALA A 151 -58.91 -12.85 68.32
N GLU A 152 -58.54 -13.84 69.14
CA GLU A 152 -57.15 -14.25 69.34
C GLU A 152 -56.53 -14.79 68.04
N TYR A 153 -57.25 -15.66 67.33
CA TYR A 153 -56.83 -16.18 66.03
C TYR A 153 -56.63 -15.06 65.00
N ILE A 154 -57.56 -14.10 64.90
CA ILE A 154 -57.45 -12.94 64.00
C ILE A 154 -56.26 -12.06 64.38
N THR A 155 -55.99 -11.89 65.68
CA THR A 155 -54.81 -11.13 66.15
C THR A 155 -53.52 -11.76 65.67
N ARG A 156 -53.41 -13.09 65.76
CA ARG A 156 -52.26 -13.82 65.23
C ARG A 156 -52.09 -13.61 63.72
N LEU A 157 -53.16 -13.76 62.93
CA LEU A 157 -53.11 -13.50 61.49
C LEU A 157 -52.69 -12.06 61.16
N ALA A 158 -53.17 -11.08 61.92
CA ALA A 158 -52.79 -9.68 61.74
C ALA A 158 -51.31 -9.43 62.06
N MET A 159 -50.78 -10.07 63.12
CA MET A 159 -49.36 -10.00 63.47
C MET A 159 -48.48 -10.70 62.43
N ASP A 160 -48.90 -11.87 61.93
CA ASP A 160 -48.20 -12.59 60.86
C ASP A 160 -48.17 -11.75 59.57
N ALA A 161 -49.27 -11.07 59.22
CA ALA A 161 -49.32 -10.18 58.06
C ALA A 161 -48.43 -8.93 58.23
N ALA A 162 -48.38 -8.34 59.42
CA ALA A 162 -47.50 -7.20 59.71
C ALA A 162 -46.01 -7.60 59.68
N ALA A 163 -45.69 -8.80 60.18
CA ALA A 163 -44.35 -9.37 60.09
C ALA A 163 -43.95 -9.60 58.63
N ALA A 164 -44.79 -10.27 57.84
CA ALA A 164 -44.55 -10.50 56.41
C ALA A 164 -44.37 -9.19 55.61
N SER A 165 -45.17 -8.16 55.90
CA SER A 165 -44.99 -6.83 55.27
C SER A 165 -43.63 -6.21 55.60
N SER A 166 -43.08 -6.48 56.78
CA SER A 166 -41.80 -5.91 57.24
C SER A 166 -40.58 -6.63 56.66
N GLU A 167 -40.75 -7.84 56.13
CA GLU A 167 -39.68 -8.60 55.46
C GLU A 167 -39.37 -8.08 54.05
N VAL A 168 -40.20 -7.21 53.48
CA VAL A 168 -39.99 -6.67 52.12
C VAL A 168 -38.76 -5.75 52.09
N ILE A 169 -37.71 -6.19 51.38
CA ILE A 169 -36.39 -5.54 51.33
C ILE A 169 -36.32 -4.43 50.26
N ALA A 170 -37.23 -3.46 50.30
CA ALA A 170 -37.32 -2.42 49.28
C ALA A 170 -36.12 -1.44 49.25
N THR A 171 -35.41 -1.28 50.37
CA THR A 171 -34.20 -0.45 50.44
C THR A 171 -33.05 -1.03 49.63
N ASP A 172 -32.86 -2.36 49.65
CA ASP A 172 -31.79 -2.99 48.87
C ASP A 172 -32.07 -2.92 47.37
N LEU A 173 -33.35 -2.99 46.97
CA LEU A 173 -33.75 -2.78 45.57
C LEU A 173 -33.34 -1.39 45.06
N VAL A 174 -33.54 -0.34 45.87
CA VAL A 174 -33.10 1.03 45.54
C VAL A 174 -31.57 1.13 45.45
N ASN A 175 -30.86 0.49 46.39
CA ASN A 175 -29.39 0.48 46.36
C ASN A 175 -28.86 -0.22 45.10
N GLN A 176 -29.46 -1.35 44.71
CA GLN A 176 -29.07 -2.08 43.50
C GLN A 176 -29.43 -1.30 42.22
N SER A 177 -30.59 -0.66 42.15
CA SER A 177 -30.95 0.18 40.99
C SER A 177 -30.00 1.36 40.82
N ALA A 178 -29.60 1.99 41.92
CA ALA A 178 -28.65 3.10 41.91
C ALA A 178 -27.25 2.65 41.43
N LEU A 179 -26.78 1.48 41.87
CA LEU A 179 -25.50 0.90 41.42
C LEU A 179 -25.52 0.54 39.93
N ALA A 180 -26.58 -0.11 39.46
CA ALA A 180 -26.74 -0.47 38.05
C ALA A 180 -26.75 0.78 37.15
N ARG A 181 -27.48 1.82 37.57
CA ARG A 181 -27.50 3.12 36.87
C ARG A 181 -26.11 3.77 36.84
N ALA A 182 -25.39 3.77 37.96
CA ALA A 182 -24.04 4.33 38.02
C ALA A 182 -23.08 3.62 37.06
N ALA A 183 -23.10 2.29 37.01
CA ALA A 183 -22.27 1.49 36.10
C ALA A 183 -22.59 1.79 34.61
N LEU A 184 -23.88 1.84 34.25
CA LEU A 184 -24.31 2.20 32.89
C LEU A 184 -23.84 3.60 32.49
N LYS A 185 -23.91 4.56 33.42
CA LYS A 185 -23.43 5.93 33.19
C LYS A 185 -21.92 5.99 32.98
N THR A 186 -21.13 5.16 33.66
CA THR A 186 -19.69 5.03 33.42
C THR A 186 -19.41 4.52 32.00
N VAL A 187 -20.11 3.47 31.56
CA VAL A 187 -19.96 2.92 30.19
C VAL A 187 -20.36 3.95 29.14
N GLN A 188 -21.48 4.65 29.32
CA GLN A 188 -21.92 5.72 28.42
C GLN A 188 -20.89 6.86 28.35
N GLY A 189 -20.32 7.27 29.49
CA GLY A 189 -19.27 8.28 29.54
C GLY A 189 -18.03 7.89 28.75
N ALA A 190 -17.56 6.65 28.91
CA ALA A 190 -16.43 6.12 28.16
C ALA A 190 -16.72 6.04 26.65
N ALA A 191 -17.89 5.54 26.26
CA ALA A 191 -18.31 5.46 24.86
C ALA A 191 -18.40 6.85 24.20
N ASN A 192 -18.94 7.85 24.91
CA ASN A 192 -19.00 9.22 24.42
C ASN A 192 -17.60 9.84 24.26
N ALA A 193 -16.70 9.60 25.21
CA ALA A 193 -15.32 10.06 25.12
C ALA A 193 -14.60 9.44 23.91
N GLN A 194 -14.77 8.13 23.70
CA GLN A 194 -14.22 7.43 22.53
C GLN A 194 -14.81 7.95 21.21
N PHE A 195 -16.12 8.17 21.15
CA PHE A 195 -16.78 8.74 19.99
C PHE A 195 -16.25 10.14 19.66
N SER A 196 -16.09 11.01 20.66
CA SER A 196 -15.50 12.34 20.47
C SER A 196 -14.03 12.26 20.00
N ALA A 197 -13.22 11.38 20.58
CA ALA A 197 -11.83 11.20 20.17
C ALA A 197 -11.71 10.69 18.72
N LEU A 198 -12.47 9.65 18.36
CA LEU A 198 -12.51 9.12 17.00
C LEU A 198 -13.05 10.15 15.99
N SER A 199 -14.04 10.95 16.38
CA SER A 199 -14.55 12.03 15.53
C SER A 199 -13.48 13.08 15.22
N GLN A 200 -12.67 13.45 16.21
CA GLN A 200 -11.52 14.33 16.00
C GLN A 200 -10.44 13.68 15.12
N GLN A 201 -10.19 12.38 15.30
CA GLN A 201 -9.26 11.64 14.45
C GLN A 201 -9.73 11.53 12.99
N VAL A 202 -11.04 11.41 12.73
CA VAL A 202 -11.58 11.46 11.36
C VAL A 202 -11.29 12.80 10.70
N VAL A 203 -11.49 13.91 11.41
CA VAL A 203 -11.19 15.25 10.88
C VAL A 203 -9.68 15.40 10.61
N ALA A 204 -8.83 14.99 11.55
CA ALA A 204 -7.37 15.02 11.38
C ALA A 204 -6.90 14.11 10.22
N GLY A 205 -7.49 12.92 10.08
CA GLY A 205 -7.22 11.99 8.99
C GLY A 205 -7.67 12.54 7.63
N GLN A 206 -8.80 13.24 7.56
CA GLN A 206 -9.24 13.94 6.35
C GLN A 206 -8.26 15.05 5.95
N THR A 207 -7.76 15.83 6.90
CA THR A 207 -6.73 16.84 6.63
C THR A 207 -5.43 16.19 6.13
N THR A 208 -5.02 15.08 6.75
CA THR A 208 -3.81 14.33 6.35
C THR A 208 -3.95 13.79 4.93
N LEU A 209 -5.10 13.17 4.60
CA LEU A 209 -5.38 12.67 3.26
C LEU A 209 -5.42 13.81 2.22
N ALA A 210 -6.00 14.96 2.55
CA ALA A 210 -6.01 16.12 1.66
C ALA A 210 -4.59 16.66 1.40
N SER A 211 -3.76 16.78 2.44
CA SER A 211 -2.35 17.18 2.31
C SER A 211 -1.55 16.19 1.47
N ALA A 212 -1.72 14.89 1.70
CA ALA A 212 -1.06 13.84 0.92
C ALA A 212 -1.50 13.88 -0.56
N SER A 213 -2.80 14.06 -0.82
CA SER A 213 -3.33 14.17 -2.19
C SER A 213 -2.80 15.39 -2.93
N ASN A 214 -2.64 16.53 -2.25
CA ASN A 214 -2.05 17.72 -2.87
C ASN A 214 -0.55 17.54 -3.17
N ALA A 215 0.19 16.89 -2.26
CA ALA A 215 1.60 16.59 -2.47
C ALA A 215 1.81 15.62 -3.64
N GLU A 216 0.93 14.63 -3.77
CA GLU A 216 0.90 13.71 -4.91
C GLU A 216 0.67 14.44 -6.22
N LYS A 217 -0.36 15.30 -6.31
CA LYS A 217 -0.65 16.05 -7.55
C LYS A 217 0.47 17.00 -7.95
N LEU A 218 1.17 17.57 -6.98
CA LEU A 218 2.36 18.38 -7.24
C LEU A 218 3.50 17.53 -7.82
N ALA A 219 3.75 16.35 -7.24
CA ALA A 219 4.79 15.44 -7.72
C ALA A 219 4.47 14.90 -9.12
N GLU A 220 3.19 14.63 -9.41
CA GLU A 220 2.72 14.23 -10.74
C GLU A 220 3.00 15.33 -11.78
N GLY A 221 2.66 16.59 -11.47
CA GLY A 221 2.97 17.72 -12.35
C GLY A 221 4.48 17.89 -12.62
N VAL A 222 5.32 17.73 -11.59
CA VAL A 222 6.78 17.79 -11.75
C VAL A 222 7.31 16.67 -12.65
N LEU A 223 6.76 15.45 -12.52
CA LEU A 223 7.14 14.33 -13.39
C LEU A 223 6.73 14.60 -14.84
N GLU A 224 5.52 15.13 -15.07
CA GLU A 224 5.05 15.47 -16.41
C GLU A 224 5.93 16.54 -17.07
N ASP A 225 6.25 17.61 -16.33
CA ASP A 225 7.11 18.69 -16.83
C ASP A 225 8.51 18.17 -17.15
N THR A 226 9.11 17.38 -16.26
CA THR A 226 10.43 16.79 -16.50
C THR A 226 10.40 15.82 -17.69
N GLY A 227 9.31 15.07 -17.87
CA GLY A 227 9.11 14.21 -19.03
C GLY A 227 8.99 14.99 -20.35
N ARG A 228 8.38 16.18 -20.33
CA ARG A 228 8.34 17.09 -21.50
C ARG A 228 9.72 17.64 -21.81
N GLU A 229 10.49 18.05 -20.80
CA GLU A 229 11.86 18.52 -20.96
C GLU A 229 12.80 17.43 -21.50
N MET A 230 12.67 16.20 -20.98
CA MET A 230 13.36 15.01 -21.49
C MET A 230 13.08 14.76 -22.98
N ARG A 231 11.81 14.87 -23.42
CA ARG A 231 11.48 14.73 -24.85
C ARG A 231 12.11 15.85 -25.68
N ALA A 232 12.06 17.09 -25.20
CA ALA A 232 12.65 18.22 -25.91
C ALA A 232 14.18 18.10 -26.05
N ILE A 233 14.89 17.72 -24.99
CA ILE A 233 16.35 17.54 -25.04
C ILE A 233 16.74 16.34 -25.93
N ASN A 234 15.97 15.25 -25.90
CA ASN A 234 16.23 14.08 -26.76
C ASN A 234 16.10 14.47 -28.24
N SER A 235 15.05 15.18 -28.62
CA SER A 235 14.91 15.68 -30.00
C SER A 235 16.03 16.64 -30.37
N ALA A 236 16.44 17.56 -29.48
CA ALA A 236 17.55 18.47 -29.74
C ALA A 236 18.88 17.72 -29.94
N VAL A 237 19.15 16.69 -29.13
CA VAL A 237 20.31 15.82 -29.27
C VAL A 237 20.27 15.08 -30.60
N GLU A 238 19.15 14.45 -30.95
CA GLU A 238 18.99 13.72 -32.21
C GLU A 238 19.18 14.62 -33.43
N ASP A 239 18.54 15.79 -33.45
CA ASP A 239 18.64 16.75 -34.56
C ASP A 239 20.07 17.31 -34.69
N CYS A 240 20.72 17.67 -33.58
CA CYS A 240 22.09 18.13 -33.59
C CYS A 240 23.09 17.03 -33.98
N ASN A 241 22.91 15.79 -33.49
CA ASN A 241 23.78 14.67 -33.82
C ASN A 241 23.66 14.31 -35.31
N ARG A 242 22.44 14.32 -35.85
CA ARG A 242 22.18 14.12 -37.28
C ARG A 242 22.80 15.22 -38.13
N ALA A 243 22.66 16.48 -37.74
CA ALA A 243 23.14 17.61 -38.52
C ALA A 243 24.67 17.80 -38.45
N LEU A 244 25.30 17.48 -37.32
CA LEU A 244 26.69 17.87 -37.02
C LEU A 244 27.66 16.70 -36.83
N ASN A 245 27.17 15.48 -36.64
CA ASN A 245 27.99 14.36 -36.19
C ASN A 245 27.64 13.03 -36.85
N PHE A 246 27.28 13.08 -38.13
CA PHE A 246 26.99 11.88 -38.95
C PHE A 246 25.95 10.96 -38.30
N ASN A 247 25.03 11.51 -37.50
CA ASN A 247 24.06 10.72 -36.75
C ASN A 247 24.69 9.53 -36.01
N LEU A 248 25.90 9.72 -35.47
CA LEU A 248 26.69 8.66 -34.85
C LEU A 248 26.00 8.17 -33.58
N ILE A 249 25.64 6.89 -33.55
CA ILE A 249 24.97 6.25 -32.42
C ILE A 249 25.77 5.01 -32.04
N ALA A 250 26.10 4.90 -30.75
CA ALA A 250 26.72 3.71 -30.18
C ALA A 250 25.71 3.07 -29.19
N SER A 251 25.54 1.76 -29.28
CA SER A 251 24.62 1.00 -28.43
C SER A 251 25.21 -0.37 -28.08
N VAL A 252 24.83 -0.93 -26.95
CA VAL A 252 25.23 -2.30 -26.58
C VAL A 252 24.38 -3.29 -27.38
N THR A 253 24.99 -4.34 -27.91
CA THR A 253 24.24 -5.44 -28.53
C THR A 253 23.35 -6.14 -27.50
N GLY A 254 22.20 -6.68 -27.92
CA GLY A 254 21.21 -7.26 -27.00
C GLY A 254 21.73 -8.42 -26.12
N THR A 255 22.87 -9.02 -26.50
CA THR A 255 23.54 -10.12 -25.79
C THR A 255 24.77 -9.69 -24.98
N PHE A 256 25.00 -8.37 -24.82
CA PHE A 256 26.18 -7.83 -24.13
C PHE A 256 27.54 -8.21 -24.78
N ASP A 257 27.49 -8.83 -25.95
CA ASP A 257 28.65 -9.41 -26.65
C ASP A 257 29.44 -8.39 -27.48
N GLY A 258 28.97 -7.14 -27.61
CA GLY A 258 29.64 -6.09 -28.37
C GLY A 258 29.00 -4.71 -28.27
N ILE A 259 29.67 -3.74 -28.91
CA ILE A 259 29.15 -2.39 -29.15
C ILE A 259 28.76 -2.30 -30.63
N ALA A 260 27.49 -2.04 -30.90
CA ALA A 260 26.98 -1.71 -32.22
C ALA A 260 27.08 -0.21 -32.45
N VAL A 261 27.75 0.19 -33.53
CA VAL A 261 27.92 1.59 -33.93
C VAL A 261 27.25 1.79 -35.29
N SER A 262 26.39 2.78 -35.41
CA SER A 262 25.75 3.19 -36.65
C SER A 262 26.05 4.66 -36.98
N LEU A 263 26.16 4.96 -38.27
CA LEU A 263 26.43 6.32 -38.76
C LEU A 263 25.72 6.59 -40.08
N ASP A 264 25.51 7.86 -40.39
CA ASP A 264 25.14 8.35 -41.71
C ASP A 264 26.42 8.65 -42.52
N PRO A 265 26.57 8.13 -43.75
CA PRO A 265 27.79 8.32 -44.52
C PRO A 265 28.01 9.78 -44.89
N TYR A 266 29.29 10.16 -44.93
CA TYR A 266 29.72 11.46 -45.45
C TYR A 266 29.16 11.68 -46.87
N GLN A 267 28.31 12.69 -47.00
CA GLN A 267 27.80 13.16 -48.28
C GLN A 267 28.63 14.36 -48.74
N GLN A 268 29.20 14.26 -49.95
CA GLN A 268 29.91 15.38 -50.55
C GLN A 268 28.93 16.55 -50.77
N PRO A 269 29.21 17.76 -50.21
CA PRO A 269 28.24 18.87 -50.25
C PRO A 269 27.88 19.35 -51.66
N PHE A 270 28.84 19.30 -52.58
CA PHE A 270 28.66 19.73 -53.97
C PHE A 270 29.18 18.65 -54.91
N THR A 271 28.26 17.95 -55.58
CA THR A 271 28.56 17.01 -56.66
C THR A 271 28.53 17.68 -58.03
N THR A 272 27.82 18.79 -58.13
CA THR A 272 27.74 19.68 -59.30
C THR A 272 27.87 21.13 -58.87
N TRP A 273 28.16 21.99 -59.84
CA TRP A 273 28.22 23.44 -59.59
C TRP A 273 26.81 23.99 -59.34
N PRO A 274 26.64 24.89 -58.36
CA PRO A 274 25.35 25.52 -58.10
C PRO A 274 24.83 26.27 -59.33
N GLU A 275 23.52 26.20 -59.56
CA GLU A 275 22.86 26.95 -60.62
C GLU A 275 23.07 28.46 -60.37
N GLY A 276 23.65 29.17 -61.36
CA GLY A 276 23.98 30.59 -61.23
C GLY A 276 25.39 30.92 -60.71
N ALA A 277 26.30 29.93 -60.55
CA ALA A 277 27.68 30.17 -60.14
C ALA A 277 28.53 31.02 -61.13
N GLY A 278 27.98 31.39 -62.29
CA GLY A 278 28.67 32.20 -63.31
C GLY A 278 29.79 31.45 -64.05
N ILE A 279 29.95 30.16 -63.79
CA ILE A 279 30.97 29.31 -64.41
C ILE A 279 30.36 28.65 -65.65
N HIS A 280 30.66 29.21 -66.82
CA HIS A 280 30.44 28.55 -68.10
C HIS A 280 31.62 27.61 -68.36
N LEU A 281 31.47 26.34 -68.02
CA LEU A 281 32.52 25.36 -68.23
C LEU A 281 32.64 25.02 -69.72
N ALA A 282 33.82 25.29 -70.30
CA ALA A 282 34.38 24.35 -71.25
C ALA A 282 34.46 22.98 -70.56
N SER A 283 34.12 21.92 -71.28
CA SER A 283 33.72 20.56 -70.86
C SER A 283 34.55 19.79 -69.82
N ASP A 284 35.60 20.36 -69.22
CA ASP A 284 36.72 19.61 -68.64
C ASP A 284 36.99 19.84 -67.13
N ILE A 285 36.19 20.64 -66.40
CA ILE A 285 36.35 20.79 -64.93
C ILE A 285 35.16 20.18 -64.19
N THR A 286 35.28 18.88 -63.91
CA THR A 286 34.36 18.15 -63.03
C THR A 286 34.85 18.25 -61.58
N ILE A 287 33.92 18.36 -60.63
CA ILE A 287 34.26 18.27 -59.21
C ILE A 287 34.67 16.82 -58.94
N PRO A 288 35.91 16.53 -58.50
CA PRO A 288 36.32 15.17 -58.19
C PRO A 288 35.43 14.55 -57.11
N ALA A 289 35.16 13.25 -57.20
CA ALA A 289 34.40 12.55 -56.18
C ALA A 289 35.23 12.41 -54.89
N ALA A 290 34.60 12.69 -53.75
CA ALA A 290 35.23 12.60 -52.44
C ALA A 290 35.65 11.16 -52.07
N ASN A 291 34.97 10.13 -52.62
CA ASN A 291 35.13 8.70 -52.32
C ASN A 291 35.51 8.44 -50.85
N PRO A 292 34.64 8.84 -49.90
CA PRO A 292 34.95 8.76 -48.48
C PRO A 292 35.05 7.30 -48.01
N GLU A 293 36.09 6.98 -47.27
CA GLU A 293 36.22 5.73 -46.52
C GLU A 293 36.00 6.01 -45.04
N HIS A 294 35.07 5.28 -44.41
CA HIS A 294 34.66 5.50 -43.02
C HIS A 294 35.27 4.45 -42.10
N TYR A 295 35.92 4.89 -41.04
CA TYR A 295 36.55 4.04 -40.06
C TYR A 295 36.03 4.37 -38.66
N VAL A 296 35.40 3.41 -37.99
CA VAL A 296 34.94 3.53 -36.60
C VAL A 296 36.06 3.12 -35.65
N PHE A 297 36.23 3.88 -34.58
CA PHE A 297 37.10 3.55 -33.46
C PHE A 297 36.37 3.75 -32.13
N ILE A 298 36.87 3.12 -31.07
CA ILE A 298 36.33 3.22 -29.71
C ILE A 298 37.38 3.79 -28.77
N ALA A 299 36.95 4.67 -27.87
CA ALA A 299 37.76 5.18 -26.77
C ALA A 299 37.02 4.99 -25.45
N LYS A 300 37.74 4.92 -24.33
CA LYS A 300 37.11 5.01 -23.01
C LYS A 300 36.45 6.38 -22.84
N ALA A 301 35.28 6.42 -22.20
CA ALA A 301 34.55 7.67 -22.00
C ALA A 301 35.34 8.72 -21.20
N GLU A 302 36.20 8.30 -20.27
CA GLU A 302 37.11 9.19 -19.53
C GLU A 302 38.15 9.88 -20.43
N ASN A 303 38.51 9.26 -21.56
CA ASN A 303 39.46 9.75 -22.54
C ASN A 303 38.79 10.45 -23.73
N ALA A 304 37.46 10.64 -23.70
CA ALA A 304 36.71 11.31 -24.76
C ALA A 304 37.26 12.72 -25.10
N GLY A 305 37.68 13.47 -24.08
CA GLY A 305 38.26 14.82 -24.26
C GLY A 305 39.66 14.84 -24.90
N SER A 306 40.37 13.71 -24.93
CA SER A 306 41.67 13.60 -25.61
C SER A 306 41.57 13.27 -27.10
N VAL A 307 40.40 12.85 -27.59
CA VAL A 307 40.20 12.49 -29.00
C VAL A 307 40.35 13.73 -29.90
N LYS A 308 41.49 13.83 -30.58
CA LYS A 308 41.83 14.92 -31.51
C LYS A 308 42.32 14.37 -32.84
N LEU A 309 42.12 15.15 -33.90
CA LEU A 309 42.48 14.74 -35.26
C LEU A 309 43.94 14.28 -35.36
N GLU A 310 44.90 15.07 -34.87
CA GLU A 310 46.34 14.75 -34.96
C GLU A 310 46.70 13.40 -34.30
N GLN A 311 46.09 13.09 -33.15
CA GLN A 311 46.31 11.83 -32.44
C GLN A 311 45.74 10.65 -33.22
N ILE A 312 44.51 10.80 -33.74
CA ILE A 312 43.83 9.78 -34.52
C ILE A 312 44.56 9.52 -35.84
N GLU A 313 45.06 10.56 -36.51
CA GLU A 313 45.85 10.43 -37.73
C GLU A 313 47.18 9.70 -37.49
N ALA A 314 47.88 10.02 -36.41
CA ALA A 314 49.12 9.32 -36.04
C ALA A 314 48.87 7.83 -35.75
N LEU A 315 47.78 7.52 -35.04
CA LEU A 315 47.40 6.15 -34.71
C LEU A 315 46.96 5.37 -35.95
N PHE A 316 46.15 5.99 -36.82
CA PHE A 316 45.67 5.39 -38.07
C PHE A 316 46.83 5.01 -38.99
N ASN A 317 47.84 5.86 -39.13
CA ASN A 317 49.00 5.58 -39.98
C ASN A 317 49.92 4.45 -39.46
N THR A 318 49.85 4.14 -38.16
CA THR A 318 50.73 3.15 -37.53
C THR A 318 50.03 1.80 -37.36
N GLU A 319 48.76 1.80 -36.93
CA GLU A 319 48.03 0.62 -36.46
C GLU A 319 46.58 0.59 -36.99
N GLN A 320 46.39 0.90 -38.28
CA GLN A 320 45.07 1.00 -38.92
C GLN A 320 44.18 -0.22 -38.63
N THR A 321 44.65 -1.43 -38.92
CA THR A 321 43.84 -2.66 -38.83
C THR A 321 43.52 -3.11 -37.41
N LYS A 322 44.16 -2.50 -36.40
CA LYS A 322 44.01 -2.90 -35.00
C LYS A 322 42.92 -2.13 -34.28
N TYR A 323 42.82 -0.82 -34.52
CA TYR A 323 41.93 0.09 -33.78
C TYR A 323 40.80 0.68 -34.62
N PHE A 324 40.88 0.55 -35.95
CA PHE A 324 39.95 1.16 -36.89
C PHE A 324 39.22 0.09 -37.69
N HIS A 325 37.89 0.18 -37.67
CA HIS A 325 37.01 -0.76 -38.34
C HIS A 325 36.32 -0.07 -39.51
N ALA A 326 36.59 -0.53 -40.73
CA ALA A 326 35.96 0.01 -41.92
C ALA A 326 34.46 -0.26 -41.90
N VAL A 327 33.66 0.74 -42.28
CA VAL A 327 32.21 0.65 -42.40
C VAL A 327 31.81 0.96 -43.83
N THR A 328 31.03 0.08 -44.44
CA THR A 328 30.64 0.21 -45.84
C THR A 328 29.12 0.27 -46.03
N ALA A 329 28.70 0.61 -47.25
CA ALA A 329 27.28 0.58 -47.63
C ALA A 329 26.70 -0.85 -47.61
N ASP A 330 27.52 -1.87 -47.87
CA ASP A 330 27.10 -3.28 -47.85
C ASP A 330 26.73 -3.72 -46.42
N ASP A 331 27.34 -3.09 -45.41
CA ASP A 331 27.06 -3.30 -43.98
C ASP A 331 25.90 -2.42 -43.46
N GLY A 332 25.22 -1.69 -44.35
CA GLY A 332 24.15 -0.77 -43.97
C GLY A 332 24.62 0.42 -43.12
N TRP A 333 25.90 0.78 -43.20
CA TRP A 333 26.55 1.80 -42.37
C TRP A 333 26.56 1.50 -40.87
N GLN A 334 26.70 0.21 -40.53
CA GLN A 334 26.78 -0.28 -39.16
C GLN A 334 27.96 -1.21 -38.97
N VAL A 335 28.52 -1.24 -37.76
CA VAL A 335 29.56 -2.20 -37.37
C VAL A 335 29.31 -2.69 -35.95
N VAL A 336 29.57 -3.97 -35.70
CA VAL A 336 29.49 -4.58 -34.37
C VAL A 336 30.90 -4.92 -33.90
N LEU A 337 31.28 -4.36 -32.75
CA LEU A 337 32.60 -4.51 -32.15
C LEU A 337 32.51 -5.46 -30.94
N PRO A 338 32.92 -6.72 -31.07
CA PRO A 338 32.73 -7.72 -30.02
C PRO A 338 33.67 -7.52 -28.83
N VAL A 339 33.16 -7.78 -27.61
CA VAL A 339 33.90 -7.73 -26.34
C VAL A 339 34.88 -8.91 -26.23
N SER A 340 34.43 -10.12 -26.58
CA SER A 340 35.26 -11.31 -26.78
C SER A 340 34.38 -12.46 -27.29
N ALA A 341 34.28 -12.62 -28.62
CA ALA A 341 33.65 -13.79 -29.21
C ALA A 341 34.60 -14.39 -30.25
N SER A 342 35.00 -15.65 -30.03
CA SER A 342 35.63 -16.53 -31.03
C SER A 342 36.72 -15.89 -31.92
N GLY A 343 37.79 -15.36 -31.30
CA GLY A 343 39.08 -15.14 -31.98
C GLY A 343 39.42 -13.70 -32.43
N SER A 344 38.52 -12.74 -32.31
CA SER A 344 38.79 -11.32 -32.63
C SER A 344 38.33 -10.41 -31.50
N ALA A 345 39.18 -10.19 -30.48
CA ALA A 345 38.90 -9.21 -29.44
C ALA A 345 39.24 -7.80 -29.97
N VAL A 346 38.31 -6.86 -29.84
CA VAL A 346 38.52 -5.46 -30.23
C VAL A 346 39.18 -4.71 -29.08
N ALA A 347 40.21 -3.92 -29.41
CA ALA A 347 40.86 -3.01 -28.48
C ALA A 347 40.35 -1.57 -28.71
N ASP A 348 40.27 -0.79 -27.64
CA ASP A 348 40.13 0.65 -27.74
C ASP A 348 41.40 1.31 -28.29
N ILE A 349 41.33 2.61 -28.60
CA ILE A 349 42.46 3.39 -29.11
C ILE A 349 43.65 3.49 -28.14
N ASP A 350 43.45 3.15 -26.86
CA ASP A 350 44.50 3.14 -25.83
C ASP A 350 45.21 1.77 -25.76
N GLY A 351 44.68 0.76 -26.48
CA GLY A 351 45.23 -0.59 -26.56
C GLY A 351 44.59 -1.59 -25.60
N ASP A 352 43.60 -1.18 -24.81
CA ASP A 352 42.91 -2.03 -23.86
C ASP A 352 41.73 -2.74 -24.52
N LEU A 353 41.55 -4.02 -24.18
CA LEU A 353 40.39 -4.78 -24.67
C LEU A 353 39.10 -4.22 -24.06
N LEU A 354 38.01 -4.31 -24.84
CA LEU A 354 36.69 -3.98 -24.33
C LEU A 354 36.38 -4.85 -23.09
N ALA A 355 35.93 -4.19 -22.03
CA ALA A 355 35.66 -4.84 -20.74
C ALA A 355 34.27 -4.50 -20.21
N ALA A 356 33.68 -5.47 -19.50
CA ALA A 356 32.42 -5.27 -18.81
C ALA A 356 32.56 -4.25 -17.67
N GLY A 357 31.57 -3.38 -17.53
CA GLY A 357 31.48 -2.32 -16.53
C GLY A 357 32.28 -1.06 -16.87
N VAL A 358 32.85 -0.97 -18.07
CA VAL A 358 33.55 0.21 -18.58
C VAL A 358 32.63 0.96 -19.56
N SER A 359 32.64 2.29 -19.47
CA SER A 359 31.93 3.17 -20.40
C SER A 359 32.83 3.57 -21.56
N TYR A 360 32.32 3.44 -22.78
CA TYR A 360 33.02 3.70 -24.03
C TYR A 360 32.30 4.76 -24.86
N VAL A 361 33.03 5.43 -25.74
CA VAL A 361 32.50 6.33 -26.76
C VAL A 361 33.01 5.90 -28.13
N ALA A 362 32.19 6.08 -29.16
CA ALA A 362 32.57 5.82 -30.53
C ALA A 362 32.96 7.13 -31.25
N GLY A 363 33.88 7.03 -32.20
CA GLY A 363 34.21 8.11 -33.13
C GLY A 363 34.38 7.57 -34.54
N VAL A 364 34.22 8.43 -35.53
CA VAL A 364 34.36 8.12 -36.95
C VAL A 364 35.47 8.97 -37.54
N TYR A 365 36.44 8.31 -38.17
CA TYR A 365 37.48 8.92 -38.97
C TYR A 365 37.18 8.67 -40.46
N VAL A 366 37.08 9.73 -41.24
CA VAL A 366 36.73 9.67 -42.67
C VAL A 366 37.91 10.10 -43.51
N VAL A 367 38.41 9.15 -44.31
CA VAL A 367 39.50 9.39 -45.26
C VAL A 367 38.92 9.84 -46.59
N LEU A 368 39.34 11.01 -47.06
CA LEU A 368 38.90 11.57 -48.34
C LEU A 368 39.89 11.25 -49.45
N SER A 369 39.42 11.14 -50.69
CA SER A 369 40.27 10.90 -51.85
C SER A 369 41.28 12.03 -52.07
N LEU A 370 42.53 11.68 -52.38
CA LEU A 370 43.59 12.66 -52.67
C LEU A 370 43.23 13.65 -53.81
N PRO A 371 42.56 13.24 -54.90
CA PRO A 371 42.07 14.19 -55.92
C PRO A 371 41.09 15.22 -55.36
N TYR A 372 40.18 14.80 -54.48
CA TYR A 372 39.22 15.71 -53.85
C TYR A 372 39.88 16.64 -52.84
N GLN A 373 40.77 16.12 -51.99
CA GLN A 373 41.56 16.91 -51.04
C GLN A 373 42.38 18.01 -51.74
N LYS A 374 43.03 17.69 -52.87
CA LYS A 374 43.75 18.66 -53.71
C LYS A 374 42.81 19.72 -54.29
N TYR A 375 41.61 19.33 -54.71
CA TYR A 375 40.60 20.23 -55.26
C TYR A 375 40.10 21.25 -54.23
N ILE A 376 39.80 20.81 -53.01
CA ILE A 376 39.37 21.71 -51.92
C ILE A 376 40.53 22.40 -51.18
N ASN A 377 41.78 22.14 -51.59
CA ASN A 377 43.00 22.60 -50.94
C ASN A 377 43.04 22.32 -49.42
N SER A 378 42.58 21.13 -49.02
CA SER A 378 42.56 20.68 -47.63
C SER A 378 42.96 19.21 -47.58
N PHE A 379 44.15 18.95 -47.02
CA PHE A 379 44.72 17.61 -46.89
C PHE A 379 44.30 16.90 -45.59
N ASN A 380 43.64 17.62 -44.68
CA ASN A 380 43.14 17.06 -43.44
C ASN A 380 41.90 16.20 -43.72
N ASN A 381 41.90 15.00 -43.16
CA ASN A 381 40.73 14.12 -43.13
C ASN A 381 39.69 14.65 -42.14
N ILE A 382 38.53 13.99 -42.08
CA ILE A 382 37.43 14.43 -41.22
C ILE A 382 37.36 13.51 -40.00
N LEU A 383 37.25 14.11 -38.82
CA LEU A 383 37.00 13.41 -37.57
C LEU A 383 35.63 13.83 -37.03
N SER A 384 34.79 12.87 -36.66
CA SER A 384 33.52 13.14 -36.02
C SER A 384 33.71 13.67 -34.60
N CYS A 385 32.63 14.16 -33.98
CA CYS A 385 32.56 14.24 -32.53
C CYS A 385 32.34 12.83 -31.96
N VAL A 386 32.67 12.64 -30.69
CA VAL A 386 32.42 11.37 -30.00
C VAL A 386 30.92 11.14 -29.77
N SER A 387 30.48 9.88 -29.76
CA SER A 387 29.10 9.50 -29.45
C SER A 387 28.75 9.73 -27.98
N LEU A 388 27.45 9.58 -27.65
CA LEU A 388 27.03 9.41 -26.25
C LEU A 388 27.76 8.20 -25.63
N PRO A 389 28.19 8.28 -24.36
CA PRO A 389 28.81 7.15 -23.67
C PRO A 389 27.87 5.96 -23.58
N VAL A 390 28.40 4.78 -23.89
CA VAL A 390 27.72 3.50 -23.76
C VAL A 390 28.44 2.66 -22.71
N THR A 391 27.70 2.15 -21.72
CA THR A 391 28.27 1.31 -20.67
C THR A 391 27.99 -0.15 -20.97
N LEU A 392 29.05 -0.94 -21.01
CA LEU A 392 28.99 -2.36 -21.23
C LEU A 392 28.48 -3.08 -19.96
N GLN A 393 27.20 -3.47 -19.91
CA GLN A 393 26.61 -4.23 -18.78
C GLN A 393 25.87 -5.50 -19.22
N ALA A 394 26.13 -6.62 -18.55
CA ALA A 394 25.40 -7.87 -18.74
C ALA A 394 24.09 -7.89 -17.93
N PRO A 395 22.94 -8.27 -18.52
CA PRO A 395 21.69 -8.40 -17.77
C PRO A 395 21.73 -9.61 -16.82
N LEU A 396 21.24 -9.42 -15.59
CA LEU A 396 21.09 -10.51 -14.62
C LEU A 396 19.92 -11.45 -14.98
N GLY A 397 19.86 -12.59 -14.31
CA GLY A 397 18.83 -13.60 -14.57
C GLY A 397 17.44 -13.12 -14.14
N GLN A 398 16.51 -13.01 -15.09
CA GLN A 398 15.14 -12.61 -14.79
C GLN A 398 14.32 -13.75 -14.17
N ALA A 399 13.64 -13.46 -13.06
CA ALA A 399 12.75 -14.40 -12.39
C ALA A 399 11.48 -14.70 -13.21
N LYS A 400 11.01 -15.96 -13.16
CA LYS A 400 9.80 -16.44 -13.84
C LYS A 400 8.87 -17.18 -12.89
N GLY A 401 7.56 -17.13 -13.17
CA GLY A 401 6.55 -17.87 -12.41
C GLY A 401 6.43 -17.39 -10.95
N ILE A 402 6.51 -16.07 -10.73
CA ILE A 402 6.43 -15.48 -9.39
C ILE A 402 4.99 -15.58 -8.87
N ALA A 403 4.81 -16.28 -7.75
CA ALA A 403 3.52 -16.48 -7.10
C ALA A 403 3.67 -16.71 -5.60
N PHE A 404 2.58 -16.56 -4.85
CA PHE A 404 2.55 -16.99 -3.45
C PHE A 404 2.53 -18.51 -3.34
N SER A 405 3.08 -19.02 -2.24
CA SER A 405 2.89 -20.42 -1.85
C SER A 405 1.43 -20.69 -1.48
N PRO A 406 0.95 -21.96 -1.52
CA PRO A 406 -0.43 -22.29 -1.17
C PRO A 406 -0.87 -21.87 0.24
N ASP A 407 0.09 -21.79 1.18
CA ASP A 407 -0.12 -21.31 2.55
C ASP A 407 0.04 -19.79 2.69
N LYS A 408 0.37 -19.08 1.61
CA LYS A 408 0.57 -17.63 1.51
C LYS A 408 1.62 -17.05 2.48
N LYS A 409 2.52 -17.90 2.98
CA LYS A 409 3.62 -17.51 3.89
C LYS A 409 4.96 -17.36 3.19
N SER A 410 5.00 -17.52 1.87
CA SER A 410 6.22 -17.39 1.08
C SER A 410 5.90 -17.00 -0.35
N VAL A 411 6.88 -16.39 -1.01
CA VAL A 411 6.88 -16.16 -2.47
C VAL A 411 7.79 -17.19 -3.12
N LEU A 412 7.31 -17.81 -4.19
CA LEU A 412 7.99 -18.83 -4.97
C LEU A 412 8.21 -18.33 -6.39
N PHE A 413 9.37 -18.61 -6.97
CA PHE A 413 9.68 -18.33 -8.36
C PHE A 413 10.79 -19.24 -8.88
N THR A 414 11.01 -19.23 -10.19
CA THR A 414 12.01 -20.02 -10.90
C THR A 414 12.99 -19.13 -11.64
N LEU A 415 14.22 -19.61 -11.80
CA LEU A 415 15.23 -18.98 -12.65
C LEU A 415 15.41 -19.83 -13.91
N PRO A 416 15.34 -19.23 -15.12
CA PRO A 416 15.61 -19.97 -16.35
C PRO A 416 17.04 -20.53 -16.33
N PRO A 417 17.31 -21.60 -17.09
CA PRO A 417 18.64 -22.19 -17.19
C PRO A 417 19.61 -21.20 -17.87
N LEU A 418 20.29 -20.39 -17.06
CA LEU A 418 21.37 -19.50 -17.47
C LEU A 418 22.67 -19.97 -16.83
N SER A 419 23.75 -19.87 -17.60
CA SER A 419 25.08 -20.46 -17.39
C SER A 419 25.92 -19.81 -16.28
N GLU A 420 25.31 -19.23 -15.25
CA GLU A 420 26.04 -18.48 -14.22
C GLU A 420 25.72 -18.90 -12.79
N ASP A 421 26.72 -18.72 -11.94
CA ASP A 421 26.71 -19.10 -10.55
C ASP A 421 25.74 -18.18 -9.78
N ILE A 422 24.69 -18.75 -9.18
CA ILE A 422 23.70 -18.05 -8.32
C ILE A 422 24.37 -17.17 -7.25
N THR A 423 25.60 -17.52 -6.85
CA THR A 423 26.40 -16.78 -5.88
C THR A 423 26.68 -15.34 -6.32
N GLN A 424 26.50 -15.04 -7.61
CA GLN A 424 26.71 -13.72 -8.18
C GLN A 424 25.46 -12.82 -8.11
N GLN A 425 24.31 -13.32 -7.69
CA GLN A 425 23.05 -12.57 -7.74
C GLN A 425 22.31 -12.63 -6.41
N GLU A 426 21.77 -11.49 -5.98
CA GLU A 426 20.83 -11.39 -4.87
C GLU A 426 19.43 -11.11 -5.42
N PHE A 427 18.45 -11.90 -4.98
CA PHE A 427 17.06 -11.73 -5.40
C PHE A 427 16.26 -11.10 -4.28
N ARG A 428 15.89 -9.83 -4.45
CA ARG A 428 15.09 -9.07 -3.49
C ARG A 428 13.62 -9.19 -3.84
N VAL A 429 12.84 -9.75 -2.93
CA VAL A 429 11.39 -9.90 -3.04
C VAL A 429 10.70 -8.78 -2.28
N MET A 430 9.90 -8.00 -3.00
CA MET A 430 9.10 -6.90 -2.49
C MET A 430 7.63 -7.26 -2.60
N LEU A 431 6.80 -6.76 -1.68
CA LEU A 431 5.36 -6.90 -1.74
C LEU A 431 4.76 -5.52 -2.00
N LEU A 432 4.12 -5.37 -3.15
CA LEU A 432 3.47 -4.14 -3.56
C LEU A 432 2.01 -4.18 -3.15
N HIS A 433 1.50 -3.12 -2.53
CA HIS A 433 0.08 -3.02 -2.23
C HIS A 433 -0.74 -2.97 -3.54
N SER A 434 -1.84 -3.72 -3.67
CA SER A 434 -2.75 -3.62 -4.83
C SER A 434 -3.69 -2.41 -4.84
N GLY A 435 -3.64 -1.57 -3.79
CA GLY A 435 -4.57 -0.48 -3.57
C GLY A 435 -4.45 0.58 -4.64
N GLN A 436 -5.59 1.09 -5.10
CA GLN A 436 -5.64 2.25 -5.98
C GLN A 436 -6.00 3.50 -5.14
N PRO A 437 -5.23 4.59 -5.24
CA PRO A 437 -5.57 5.80 -4.51
C PRO A 437 -6.86 6.45 -5.04
N LEU A 438 -7.43 7.36 -4.24
CA LEU A 438 -8.86 7.75 -4.27
C LEU A 438 -9.35 8.62 -5.45
N THR A 439 -8.56 8.87 -6.49
CA THR A 439 -8.96 9.76 -7.60
C THR A 439 -8.31 9.35 -8.92
N GLY A 440 -9.12 9.27 -9.98
CA GLY A 440 -8.72 8.74 -11.27
C GLY A 440 -7.55 9.45 -11.96
N GLY A 441 -6.86 8.67 -12.80
CA GLY A 441 -5.83 9.12 -13.73
C GLY A 441 -4.51 9.46 -13.06
N PHE A 442 -3.88 8.49 -12.39
CA PHE A 442 -2.49 8.62 -11.95
C PHE A 442 -1.54 8.24 -13.08
N MET A 443 -0.44 8.98 -13.19
CA MET A 443 0.74 8.47 -13.90
C MET A 443 1.26 7.21 -13.20
N THR A 444 1.07 6.08 -13.87
CA THR A 444 1.74 4.82 -13.60
C THR A 444 3.00 4.74 -14.47
N SER A 445 3.89 3.79 -14.18
CA SER A 445 5.10 3.59 -14.97
C SER A 445 4.80 2.69 -16.18
N GLU A 446 5.58 2.80 -17.26
CA GLU A 446 5.45 1.90 -18.42
C GLU A 446 5.62 0.41 -18.02
N ASP A 447 6.50 0.12 -17.06
CA ASP A 447 6.73 -1.23 -16.52
C ASP A 447 5.46 -1.82 -15.86
N THR A 448 4.63 -0.94 -15.28
CA THR A 448 3.38 -1.29 -14.60
C THR A 448 2.18 -1.23 -15.54
N ASP A 449 2.23 -0.38 -16.58
CA ASP A 449 1.20 -0.28 -17.62
C ASP A 449 1.21 -1.50 -18.56
N ALA A 450 2.37 -2.15 -18.69
CA ALA A 450 2.48 -3.44 -19.36
C ALA A 450 1.77 -4.57 -18.60
N GLN A 451 1.46 -4.39 -17.31
CA GLN A 451 0.68 -5.33 -16.51
C GLN A 451 -0.81 -5.03 -16.70
N SER A 452 -1.58 -6.02 -17.17
CA SER A 452 -3.03 -5.90 -17.38
C SER A 452 -3.81 -6.86 -16.48
N GLY A 453 -5.00 -6.46 -16.04
CA GLY A 453 -5.87 -7.30 -15.20
C GLY A 453 -5.41 -7.37 -13.73
N ASP A 454 -5.43 -8.57 -13.15
CA ASP A 454 -5.18 -8.85 -11.71
C ASP A 454 -3.74 -8.56 -11.22
N ALA A 455 -2.85 -8.08 -12.10
CA ALA A 455 -1.46 -7.68 -11.80
C ALA A 455 -1.22 -6.16 -11.90
N ALA A 456 -2.25 -5.37 -12.25
CA ALA A 456 -2.11 -3.93 -12.37
C ALA A 456 -1.98 -3.27 -10.99
N ILE A 457 -0.93 -2.47 -10.79
CA ILE A 457 -0.76 -1.64 -9.58
C ILE A 457 -1.18 -0.20 -9.87
N GLY A 458 -1.80 0.45 -8.89
CA GLY A 458 -2.36 1.79 -9.02
C GLY A 458 -1.38 2.94 -8.75
N PHE A 459 -0.07 2.68 -8.72
CA PHE A 459 0.96 3.66 -8.40
C PHE A 459 2.24 3.44 -9.23
N TYR A 460 3.09 4.46 -9.27
CA TYR A 460 4.32 4.50 -10.06
C TYR A 460 5.41 3.62 -9.45
N PHE A 461 5.78 2.51 -10.10
CA PHE A 461 6.85 1.62 -9.62
C PHE A 461 7.66 1.04 -10.77
N ASN A 462 8.95 1.32 -10.81
CA ASN A 462 9.85 0.86 -11.87
C ASN A 462 11.13 0.24 -11.30
N LYS A 463 12.00 -0.22 -12.20
CA LYS A 463 13.32 -0.78 -11.84
C LYS A 463 14.16 0.14 -10.94
N ALA A 464 14.23 1.43 -11.26
CA ALA A 464 15.01 2.39 -10.47
C ALA A 464 14.48 2.50 -9.03
N ILE A 465 13.16 2.56 -8.87
CA ILE A 465 12.51 2.56 -7.56
C ILE A 465 12.82 1.29 -6.78
N ALA A 466 12.70 0.13 -7.42
CA ALA A 466 12.99 -1.16 -6.80
C ALA A 466 14.43 -1.23 -6.24
N GLU A 467 15.42 -0.66 -6.94
CA GLU A 467 16.82 -0.65 -6.50
C GLU A 467 17.06 0.14 -5.20
N GLN A 468 16.24 1.16 -4.93
CA GLN A 468 16.35 2.02 -3.75
C GLN A 468 15.44 1.59 -2.59
N VAL A 469 14.65 0.54 -2.74
CA VAL A 469 13.81 0.03 -1.65
C VAL A 469 14.70 -0.34 -0.47
N PRO A 470 14.45 0.19 0.74
CA PRO A 470 15.26 -0.09 1.92
C PRO A 470 15.29 -1.59 2.26
N GLY A 471 16.40 -2.07 2.83
CA GLY A 471 16.56 -3.47 3.26
C GLY A 471 15.52 -3.97 4.26
N ALA A 472 14.81 -3.08 4.94
CA ALA A 472 13.70 -3.42 5.82
C ALA A 472 12.42 -3.83 5.05
N ASN A 473 12.26 -3.35 3.82
CA ASN A 473 11.03 -3.45 3.03
C ASN A 473 11.09 -4.53 1.94
N TYR A 474 12.15 -5.35 1.93
CA TYR A 474 12.26 -6.52 1.05
C TYR A 474 12.81 -7.73 1.81
N ARG A 475 12.61 -8.92 1.24
CA ARG A 475 13.23 -10.16 1.71
C ARG A 475 14.10 -10.77 0.63
N VAL A 476 15.28 -11.23 1.01
CA VAL A 476 16.18 -11.93 0.10
C VAL A 476 15.68 -13.36 -0.07
N ALA A 477 15.50 -13.79 -1.32
CA ALA A 477 15.12 -15.16 -1.63
C ALA A 477 16.33 -16.10 -1.56
N HIS A 478 16.07 -17.35 -1.17
CA HIS A 478 17.06 -18.42 -1.14
C HIS A 478 16.67 -19.55 -2.08
N CYS A 479 17.66 -20.27 -2.61
CA CYS A 479 17.42 -21.44 -3.44
C CYS A 479 16.85 -22.58 -2.58
N SER A 480 15.64 -23.02 -2.91
CA SER A 480 14.93 -24.09 -2.20
C SER A 480 15.14 -25.45 -2.84
N SER A 481 15.30 -25.51 -4.16
CA SER A 481 15.61 -26.74 -4.89
C SER A 481 16.33 -26.45 -6.21
N THR A 482 17.09 -27.41 -6.71
CA THR A 482 17.70 -27.37 -8.05
C THR A 482 17.35 -28.66 -8.77
N GLN A 483 16.81 -28.55 -9.98
CA GLN A 483 16.39 -29.68 -10.81
C GLN A 483 17.04 -29.59 -12.19
N LEU A 484 17.31 -30.74 -12.81
CA LEU A 484 17.82 -30.81 -14.17
C LEU A 484 16.63 -30.88 -15.14
N VAL A 485 16.42 -29.84 -15.94
CA VAL A 485 15.33 -29.74 -16.91
C VAL A 485 15.90 -29.43 -18.28
N ALA A 486 15.61 -30.29 -19.27
CA ALA A 486 16.06 -30.16 -20.66
C ALA A 486 17.58 -29.90 -20.86
N GLY A 487 18.43 -30.45 -19.98
CA GLY A 487 19.89 -30.27 -20.04
C GLY A 487 20.43 -29.00 -19.36
N GLY A 488 19.56 -28.18 -18.76
CA GLY A 488 19.92 -27.04 -17.92
C GLY A 488 19.52 -27.24 -16.46
N LEU A 489 20.16 -26.49 -15.55
CA LEU A 489 19.76 -26.45 -14.13
C LEU A 489 18.67 -25.39 -13.95
N GLU A 490 17.46 -25.84 -13.62
CA GLU A 490 16.38 -24.97 -13.17
C GLU A 490 16.42 -24.86 -11.65
N ARG A 491 16.40 -23.63 -11.13
CA ARG A 491 16.47 -23.37 -9.69
C ARG A 491 15.13 -22.83 -9.21
N SER A 492 14.57 -23.46 -8.20
CA SER A 492 13.41 -22.96 -7.47
C SER A 492 13.90 -22.06 -6.34
N MET A 493 13.32 -20.87 -6.25
CA MET A 493 13.65 -19.84 -5.26
C MET A 493 12.47 -19.64 -4.31
N LYS A 494 12.77 -19.32 -3.05
CA LYS A 494 11.78 -19.08 -2.01
C LYS A 494 12.19 -17.88 -1.15
N ALA A 495 11.26 -16.95 -0.95
CA ALA A 495 11.36 -15.91 0.07
C ALA A 495 10.25 -16.12 1.11
N VAL A 496 10.61 -16.15 2.40
CA VAL A 496 9.64 -16.29 3.50
C VAL A 496 9.04 -14.93 3.82
N ILE A 497 7.73 -14.90 4.10
CA ILE A 497 6.99 -13.72 4.55
C ILE A 497 6.79 -13.87 6.07
N PRO A 498 7.64 -13.24 6.90
CA PRO A 498 7.44 -13.22 8.35
C PRO A 498 6.31 -12.28 8.77
N ASP A 499 5.80 -12.46 9.98
CA ASP A 499 4.67 -11.67 10.54
C ASP A 499 4.99 -10.17 10.69
N ASP A 500 6.28 -9.81 10.77
CA ASP A 500 6.77 -8.43 10.89
C ASP A 500 7.14 -7.78 9.55
N MET A 501 6.88 -8.47 8.43
CA MET A 501 7.20 -7.93 7.12
C MET A 501 6.35 -6.70 6.82
N THR A 502 6.97 -5.74 6.15
CA THR A 502 6.29 -4.56 5.61
C THR A 502 6.13 -4.68 4.10
N ASP A 503 5.22 -3.89 3.56
CA ASP A 503 5.13 -3.61 2.14
C ASP A 503 6.30 -2.72 1.66
N ASN A 504 6.28 -2.38 0.38
CA ASN A 504 7.26 -1.52 -0.27
C ASN A 504 7.32 -0.08 0.30
N PHE A 505 6.24 0.39 0.94
CA PHE A 505 6.17 1.70 1.58
C PHE A 505 6.56 1.68 3.06
N GLY A 506 6.81 0.50 3.63
CA GLY A 506 7.20 0.32 5.03
C GLY A 506 6.01 0.20 5.99
N ALA A 507 4.79 -0.01 5.48
CA ALA A 507 3.62 -0.34 6.30
C ALA A 507 3.58 -1.84 6.57
N LEU A 508 3.21 -2.25 7.79
CA LEU A 508 3.03 -3.66 8.12
C LEU A 508 1.94 -4.28 7.23
N LEU A 509 2.16 -5.52 6.79
CA LEU A 509 1.19 -6.23 5.96
C LEU A 509 -0.12 -6.43 6.73
N ALA A 510 -1.23 -5.92 6.18
CA ALA A 510 -2.53 -5.97 6.83
C ALA A 510 -3.40 -7.12 6.31
N PRO A 511 -4.13 -7.84 7.18
CA PRO A 511 -5.11 -8.83 6.76
C PRO A 511 -6.22 -8.20 5.91
N GLY A 512 -6.64 -8.89 4.84
CA GLY A 512 -7.71 -8.41 3.95
C GLY A 512 -7.24 -7.47 2.84
N ILE A 513 -5.96 -7.09 2.83
CA ILE A 513 -5.32 -6.35 1.74
C ILE A 513 -4.67 -7.35 0.76
N GLU A 514 -4.78 -7.06 -0.53
CA GLU A 514 -4.11 -7.81 -1.59
C GLU A 514 -2.72 -7.21 -1.88
N TYR A 515 -1.73 -8.09 -2.06
CA TYR A 515 -0.36 -7.72 -2.37
C TYR A 515 0.13 -8.42 -3.62
N LEU A 516 0.92 -7.72 -4.44
CA LEU A 516 1.59 -8.26 -5.63
C LEU A 516 3.07 -8.50 -5.32
N PRO A 517 3.58 -9.75 -5.47
CA PRO A 517 4.99 -10.03 -5.27
C PRO A 517 5.81 -9.59 -6.48
N VAL A 518 6.93 -8.92 -6.23
CA VAL A 518 7.86 -8.44 -7.25
C VAL A 518 9.28 -8.86 -6.89
N VAL A 519 10.06 -9.27 -7.88
CA VAL A 519 11.43 -9.75 -7.70
C VAL A 519 12.40 -8.86 -8.47
N LEU A 520 13.36 -8.29 -7.75
CA LEU A 520 14.50 -7.58 -8.31
C LEU A 520 15.76 -8.43 -8.16
N ALA A 521 16.41 -8.77 -9.27
CA ALA A 521 17.74 -9.38 -9.25
C ALA A 521 18.80 -8.27 -9.29
N VAL A 522 19.70 -8.25 -8.29
CA VAL A 522 20.82 -7.30 -8.19
C VAL A 522 22.15 -8.04 -8.06
N PRO A 523 23.29 -7.42 -8.41
CA PRO A 523 24.60 -8.04 -8.22
C PRO A 523 24.84 -8.31 -6.74
N SER A 524 25.38 -9.49 -6.40
CA SER A 524 25.72 -9.79 -5.01
C SER A 524 26.84 -8.87 -4.50
N ALA A 525 26.77 -8.48 -3.22
CA ALA A 525 27.75 -7.59 -2.60
C ALA A 525 29.14 -8.22 -2.38
N ILE A 526 29.29 -9.53 -2.59
CA ILE A 526 30.42 -10.29 -2.03
C ILE A 526 31.58 -10.48 -3.01
N ASN A 527 31.41 -10.40 -4.34
CA ASN A 527 32.50 -10.77 -5.26
C ASN A 527 32.41 -10.24 -6.71
N ILE A 528 31.84 -9.05 -6.93
CA ILE A 528 31.50 -8.64 -8.31
C ILE A 528 31.83 -7.18 -8.56
N ASN A 529 32.40 -6.91 -9.74
CA ASN A 529 32.37 -5.58 -10.33
C ASN A 529 30.91 -5.20 -10.60
N ALA A 530 30.25 -4.53 -9.64
CA ALA A 530 28.83 -4.19 -9.72
C ALA A 530 28.46 -3.41 -10.99
N ASN A 531 29.42 -2.66 -11.56
CA ASN A 531 29.21 -1.88 -12.77
C ASN A 531 29.10 -2.75 -14.03
N ALA A 532 29.57 -4.00 -14.00
CA ALA A 532 29.52 -4.94 -15.12
C ALA A 532 28.14 -5.57 -15.33
N TRP A 533 27.19 -5.34 -14.43
CA TRP A 533 25.90 -6.01 -14.44
C TRP A 533 24.75 -5.01 -14.34
N SER A 534 23.70 -5.26 -15.10
CA SER A 534 22.45 -4.51 -14.99
C SER A 534 21.39 -5.35 -14.27
N SER A 535 20.76 -4.78 -13.26
CA SER A 535 19.68 -5.46 -12.51
C SER A 535 18.47 -5.75 -13.41
N THR A 536 17.63 -6.70 -13.01
CA THR A 536 16.42 -7.07 -13.74
C THR A 536 15.22 -7.15 -12.80
N LEU A 537 14.11 -6.52 -13.20
CA LEU A 537 12.84 -6.53 -12.46
C LEU A 537 11.86 -7.52 -13.11
N ALA A 538 11.09 -8.22 -12.28
CA ALA A 538 10.02 -9.11 -12.73
C ALA A 538 8.83 -9.06 -11.76
N PHE A 539 7.62 -8.99 -12.32
CA PHE A 539 6.36 -8.90 -11.57
C PHE A 539 5.67 -10.26 -11.47
N GLY A 540 4.97 -10.48 -10.36
CA GLY A 540 4.03 -11.57 -10.19
C GLY A 540 2.83 -11.46 -11.13
N ALA A 541 2.21 -12.60 -11.43
CA ALA A 541 1.06 -12.63 -12.35
C ALA A 541 -0.25 -12.17 -11.71
N LYS A 542 -0.34 -12.13 -10.37
CA LYS A 542 -1.58 -11.82 -9.65
C LYS A 542 -1.31 -11.33 -8.23
N ALA A 543 -2.08 -10.33 -7.80
CA ALA A 543 -2.16 -9.94 -6.40
C ALA A 543 -3.05 -10.90 -5.60
N GLU A 544 -2.68 -11.20 -4.35
CA GLU A 544 -3.48 -12.06 -3.48
C GLU A 544 -3.63 -11.49 -2.07
N THR A 545 -4.78 -11.75 -1.45
CA THR A 545 -5.01 -11.45 -0.03
C THR A 545 -4.18 -12.38 0.83
N LEU A 546 -3.29 -11.82 1.64
CA LEU A 546 -2.51 -12.60 2.60
C LEU A 546 -3.43 -13.12 3.72
N ILE A 547 -3.12 -14.31 4.24
CA ILE A 547 -3.80 -14.87 5.43
C ILE A 547 -3.38 -14.02 6.63
N PRO A 548 -4.26 -13.74 7.62
CA PRO A 548 -3.84 -13.12 8.87
C PRO A 548 -2.64 -13.85 9.47
N LEU A 549 -1.51 -13.15 9.47
CA LEU A 549 -0.27 -13.55 10.12
C LEU A 549 -0.48 -13.44 11.63
N ALA A 550 -0.03 -14.44 12.39
CA ALA A 550 -0.37 -14.58 13.81
C ALA A 550 0.26 -13.44 14.61
N GLY A 551 -0.53 -12.44 14.98
CA GLY A 551 -0.04 -11.21 15.62
C GLY A 551 -0.82 -9.95 15.24
N SER A 552 -1.67 -9.99 14.21
CA SER A 552 -2.69 -8.97 14.01
C SER A 552 -3.64 -8.98 15.22
N ARG A 553 -3.74 -7.82 15.88
CA ARG A 553 -4.51 -7.54 17.10
C ARG A 553 -5.77 -8.41 17.21
N GLU A 554 -5.87 -9.14 18.33
CA GLU A 554 -6.87 -10.16 18.66
C GLU A 554 -8.25 -9.93 18.04
N ASP A 555 -8.79 -11.02 17.50
CA ASP A 555 -10.20 -11.23 17.17
C ASP A 555 -11.14 -10.49 18.13
N ALA A 556 -11.60 -9.31 17.73
CA ALA A 556 -12.90 -8.86 18.18
C ALA A 556 -13.92 -9.77 17.48
N PRO A 557 -14.69 -10.60 18.22
CA PRO A 557 -15.65 -11.48 17.60
C PRO A 557 -16.63 -10.61 16.80
N VAL A 558 -16.70 -10.86 15.50
CA VAL A 558 -17.81 -10.43 14.66
C VAL A 558 -19.08 -10.91 15.37
N VAL A 559 -19.80 -9.99 15.99
CA VAL A 559 -21.11 -10.28 16.55
C VAL A 559 -21.95 -10.76 15.37
N ALA A 560 -22.22 -12.07 15.35
CA ALA A 560 -23.05 -12.70 14.36
C ALA A 560 -24.36 -11.92 14.28
N LYS A 561 -24.66 -11.44 13.08
CA LYS A 561 -25.94 -10.83 12.71
C LYS A 561 -27.04 -11.80 13.11
N ALA A 562 -27.73 -11.53 14.22
CA ALA A 562 -28.94 -12.25 14.56
C ALA A 562 -29.93 -12.00 13.42
N ALA A 563 -30.21 -13.06 12.67
CA ALA A 563 -31.22 -13.04 11.62
C ALA A 563 -32.54 -12.60 12.25
N ALA A 564 -33.03 -11.43 11.82
CA ALA A 564 -34.40 -11.02 12.09
C ALA A 564 -35.32 -12.06 11.44
N ALA A 565 -35.93 -12.90 12.26
CA ALA A 565 -37.02 -13.76 11.82
C ALA A 565 -38.17 -12.86 11.36
N ALA A 566 -38.44 -12.90 10.05
CA ALA A 566 -39.62 -12.28 9.47
C ALA A 566 -40.88 -12.94 10.06
N PRO A 567 -41.91 -12.18 10.46
CA PRO A 567 -43.20 -12.76 10.77
C PRO A 567 -43.82 -13.31 9.48
N SER A 568 -44.15 -14.61 9.49
CA SER A 568 -44.89 -15.29 8.44
C SER A 568 -46.29 -14.69 8.30
N ALA A 569 -46.54 -13.98 7.21
CA ALA A 569 -47.89 -13.66 6.75
C ALA A 569 -48.46 -14.89 6.03
N SER A 570 -49.25 -15.68 6.75
CA SER A 570 -50.18 -16.65 6.17
C SER A 570 -51.56 -16.38 6.76
N GLY A 571 -52.49 -15.95 5.93
CA GLY A 571 -53.85 -15.66 6.35
C GLY A 571 -54.70 -15.19 5.18
N ASP A 572 -54.82 -16.05 4.17
CA ASP A 572 -55.89 -15.96 3.19
C ASP A 572 -57.14 -16.59 3.82
N ASN A 573 -58.23 -15.83 3.93
CA ASN A 573 -59.62 -16.26 3.67
C ASN A 573 -60.64 -15.24 4.24
N ASN A 574 -61.40 -14.67 3.30
CA ASN A 574 -62.83 -14.36 3.33
C ASN A 574 -63.58 -14.52 4.67
N GLU A 575 -64.27 -13.45 5.09
CA GLU A 575 -65.75 -13.36 5.06
C GLU A 575 -66.22 -12.03 5.68
N HIS A 576 -66.91 -11.21 4.88
CA HIS A 576 -68.00 -10.33 5.36
C HIS A 576 -69.21 -11.25 5.71
N PRO A 577 -70.21 -10.88 6.56
CA PRO A 577 -70.80 -9.53 6.62
C PRO A 577 -71.42 -9.10 8.00
N THR A 578 -72.04 -7.90 7.95
CA THR A 578 -73.25 -7.43 8.66
C THR A 578 -73.23 -6.95 10.12
N GLU A 579 -73.60 -5.66 10.23
CA GLU A 579 -74.61 -5.06 11.13
C GLU A 579 -74.61 -5.42 12.63
N SER A 580 -74.26 -4.44 13.48
CA SER A 580 -75.23 -3.67 14.30
C SER A 580 -74.56 -2.45 14.93
#